data_AF-A0A2J8UXY8-F1
#
_entry.id   AF-A0A2J8UXY8-F1
#
_cell.length_a   1.000
_cell.length_b   1.000
_cell.length_c   1.000
_cell.angle_alpha   90.00
_cell.angle_beta   90.00
_cell.angle_gamma   90.00
#
_symmetry.space_group_name_H-M   'P 1'
#
loop_
_entity.id
_entity.type
_entity.pdbx_description
1 polymer ?
#
loop_
_entity_poly.entity_id
_entity_poly.type
_entity_poly.pdbx_seq_one_letter_code
_entity_poly.pdbx_strand_id
1 'polypeptide(L)'
;MLLLINVILSLWVSCANGQGTCSKSDIEIENGFISESSSIYILNKETQYKCKPGYATADGNSSGSVTCLPNGWSAQPICITACIAFLAHTQKSCIRRGRNECLILNFC
;
A
#
# COMPACT_ATOMS: atom_id res chain seq x y z
N MET A 1 -29.74 46.65 -13.09
CA MET A 1 -28.58 46.72 -12.18
C MET A 1 -28.40 45.51 -11.26
N LEU A 2 -29.42 44.69 -10.98
CA LEU A 2 -29.29 43.47 -10.15
C LEU A 2 -28.60 42.29 -10.87
N LEU A 3 -28.67 42.24 -12.21
CA LEU A 3 -28.06 41.19 -13.02
C LEU A 3 -26.52 41.19 -12.95
N LEU A 4 -25.89 42.36 -12.76
CA LEU A 4 -24.43 42.47 -12.63
C LEU A 4 -23.93 41.91 -11.29
N ILE A 5 -24.74 42.00 -10.22
CA ILE A 5 -24.36 41.56 -8.86
C ILE A 5 -24.27 40.02 -8.80
N ASN A 6 -25.21 39.32 -9.45
CA ASN A 6 -25.21 37.85 -9.52
C ASN A 6 -24.07 37.28 -10.37
N VAL A 7 -23.63 38.03 -11.39
CA VAL A 7 -22.49 37.66 -12.24
C VAL A 7 -21.19 37.73 -11.43
N ILE A 8 -21.02 38.77 -10.59
CA ILE A 8 -19.83 38.92 -9.75
C ILE A 8 -19.80 37.85 -8.64
N LEU A 9 -20.96 37.48 -8.07
CA LEU A 9 -21.05 36.45 -7.02
C LEU A 9 -20.71 35.04 -7.53
N SER A 10 -21.07 34.73 -8.78
CA SER A 10 -20.76 33.44 -9.42
C SER A 10 -19.30 33.35 -9.89
N LEU A 11 -18.66 34.49 -10.19
CA LEU A 11 -17.22 34.58 -10.51
C LEU A 11 -16.30 34.37 -9.30
N TRP A 12 -16.79 34.55 -8.06
CA TRP A 12 -16.01 34.27 -6.84
C TRP A 12 -16.00 32.79 -6.44
N VAL A 13 -16.87 31.95 -7.00
CA VAL A 13 -16.88 30.50 -6.76
C VAL A 13 -15.93 29.80 -7.74
N SER A 14 -14.67 30.21 -7.75
CA SER A 14 -13.64 29.66 -8.64
C SER A 14 -12.35 29.36 -7.90
N CYS A 15 -12.41 28.69 -6.74
CA CYS A 15 -11.36 27.77 -6.26
C CYS A 15 -11.64 27.28 -4.84
N ALA A 16 -12.21 26.08 -4.70
CA ALA A 16 -12.04 25.26 -3.51
C ALA A 16 -12.22 23.77 -3.84
N ASN A 17 -11.68 23.28 -4.97
CA ASN A 17 -11.30 21.87 -5.02
C ASN A 17 -10.05 21.77 -4.16
N GLY A 18 -10.24 21.56 -2.85
CA GLY A 18 -9.15 21.19 -1.96
C GLY A 18 -8.47 19.97 -2.57
N GLN A 19 -7.27 20.15 -3.12
CA GLN A 19 -6.44 19.02 -3.49
C GLN A 19 -6.03 18.35 -2.18
N GLY A 20 -6.77 17.32 -1.79
CA GLY A 20 -6.33 16.41 -0.75
C GLY A 20 -4.92 15.92 -1.08
N THR A 21 -4.07 15.90 -0.07
CA THR A 21 -2.72 15.34 -0.17
C THR A 21 -2.55 14.38 0.99
N CYS A 22 -1.73 13.34 0.79
CA CYS A 22 -1.35 12.43 1.84
C CYS A 22 0.12 12.64 2.16
N SER A 23 0.48 12.66 3.45
CA SER A 23 1.88 12.66 3.86
C SER A 23 2.37 11.23 4.10
N LYS A 24 3.67 11.04 3.86
CA LYS A 24 4.38 9.79 4.18
C LYS A 24 4.32 9.44 5.67
N SER A 25 4.25 10.46 6.54
CA SER A 25 4.12 10.30 7.99
C SER A 25 2.74 9.81 8.42
N ASP A 26 1.71 9.97 7.59
CA ASP A 26 0.33 9.61 7.94
C ASP A 26 0.07 8.10 7.81
N ILE A 27 1.04 7.35 7.28
CA ILE A 27 0.99 5.90 7.13
C ILE A 27 2.17 5.27 7.85
N GLU A 28 1.85 4.41 8.80
CA GLU A 28 2.85 3.59 9.49
C GLU A 28 2.89 2.21 8.82
N ILE A 29 4.07 1.82 8.34
CA ILE A 29 4.30 0.52 7.70
C ILE A 29 5.16 -0.31 8.65
N GLU A 30 4.53 -1.13 9.48
CA GLU A 30 5.26 -1.99 10.40
C GLU A 30 6.14 -2.95 9.59
N ASN A 31 7.43 -3.03 9.94
CA ASN A 31 8.42 -3.84 9.23
C ASN A 31 8.54 -3.54 7.72
N GLY A 32 8.18 -2.33 7.29
CA GLY A 32 8.32 -1.88 5.90
C GLY A 32 8.59 -0.39 5.78
N PHE A 33 8.61 0.11 4.54
CA PHE A 33 8.81 1.51 4.21
C PHE A 33 8.34 1.83 2.78
N ILE A 34 7.95 3.08 2.52
CA ILE A 34 7.71 3.55 1.15
C ILE A 34 9.06 3.79 0.47
N SER A 35 9.26 3.17 -0.70
CA SER A 35 10.55 3.21 -1.42
C SER A 35 10.85 4.57 -2.05
N GLU A 36 9.84 5.40 -2.28
CA GLU A 36 9.99 6.74 -2.83
C GLU A 36 10.49 7.73 -1.77
N SER A 37 11.25 8.73 -2.23
CA SER A 37 11.79 9.83 -1.41
C SER A 37 10.77 10.95 -1.14
N SER A 38 9.67 10.98 -1.88
CA SER A 38 8.59 11.95 -1.73
C SER A 38 7.99 11.89 -0.32
N SER A 39 7.73 13.05 0.27
CA SER A 39 7.04 13.18 1.57
C SER A 39 5.55 13.45 1.42
N ILE A 40 5.13 14.02 0.28
CA ILE A 40 3.76 14.43 -0.02
C ILE A 40 3.32 13.76 -1.32
N TYR A 41 2.10 13.22 -1.31
CA TYR A 41 1.50 12.51 -2.43
C TYR A 41 0.17 13.15 -2.79
N ILE A 42 -0.02 13.40 -4.09
CA ILE A 42 -1.28 13.93 -4.62
C ILE A 42 -2.37 12.87 -4.60
N LEU A 43 -3.63 13.30 -4.54
CA LEU A 43 -4.79 12.43 -4.69
C LEU A 43 -4.69 11.50 -5.91
N ASN A 44 -5.11 10.25 -5.71
CA ASN A 44 -5.06 9.14 -6.64
C ASN A 44 -3.65 8.74 -7.09
N LYS A 45 -2.60 9.26 -6.45
CA LYS A 45 -1.24 8.79 -6.66
C LYS A 45 -1.08 7.43 -6.01
N GLU A 46 -0.78 6.42 -6.82
CA GLU A 46 -0.28 5.13 -6.37
C GLU A 46 1.24 5.22 -6.11
N THR A 47 1.68 4.65 -5.00
CA THR A 47 3.09 4.51 -4.61
C THR A 47 3.37 3.10 -4.10
N GLN A 48 4.61 2.64 -4.26
CA GLN A 48 5.03 1.32 -3.80
C GLN A 48 5.69 1.36 -2.42
N TYR A 49 5.28 0.44 -1.56
CA TYR A 49 5.96 0.14 -0.32
C TYR A 49 6.70 -1.19 -0.40
N LYS A 50 7.76 -1.31 0.39
CA LYS A 50 8.60 -2.49 0.48
C LYS A 50 8.65 -2.98 1.91
N CYS A 51 8.63 -4.30 2.07
CA CYS A 51 8.89 -4.93 3.36
C CYS A 51 10.40 -5.02 3.60
N LYS A 52 10.79 -4.96 4.88
CA LYS A 52 12.17 -5.18 5.31
C LYS A 52 12.58 -6.64 5.04
N PRO A 53 13.89 -6.92 4.92
CA PRO A 53 14.37 -8.29 4.79
C PRO A 53 13.83 -9.21 5.89
N GLY A 54 13.34 -10.39 5.52
CA GLY A 54 12.70 -11.34 6.44
C GLY A 54 11.18 -11.14 6.59
N TYR A 55 10.59 -10.13 5.95
CA TYR A 55 9.16 -9.86 5.95
C TYR A 55 8.59 -9.81 4.52
N ALA A 56 7.32 -10.14 4.39
CA ALA A 56 6.57 -10.12 3.14
C ALA A 56 5.16 -9.58 3.39
N THR A 57 4.50 -9.15 2.32
CA THR A 57 3.07 -8.81 2.33
C THR A 57 2.25 -10.05 2.67
N ALA A 58 0.97 -9.86 3.01
CA ALA A 58 0.04 -10.97 3.22
C ALA A 58 -0.03 -11.93 2.02
N ASP A 59 0.17 -11.39 0.81
CA ASP A 59 0.21 -12.14 -0.45
C ASP A 59 1.57 -12.81 -0.76
N GLY A 60 2.50 -12.83 0.21
CA GLY A 60 3.81 -13.45 0.06
C GLY A 60 4.82 -12.66 -0.78
N ASN A 61 4.52 -11.41 -1.14
CA ASN A 61 5.41 -10.57 -1.94
C ASN A 61 6.33 -9.70 -1.08
N SER A 62 7.47 -9.28 -1.61
CA SER A 62 8.39 -8.36 -0.89
C SER A 62 7.94 -6.89 -0.93
N SER A 63 6.91 -6.57 -1.71
CA SER A 63 6.40 -5.21 -1.92
C SER A 63 4.93 -5.23 -2.30
N GLY A 64 4.27 -4.09 -2.12
CA GLY A 64 2.89 -3.84 -2.55
C GLY A 64 2.68 -2.39 -2.93
N SER A 65 1.45 -2.02 -3.28
CA SER A 65 1.09 -0.63 -3.59
C SER A 65 0.06 -0.07 -2.61
N VAL A 66 0.11 1.26 -2.44
CA VAL A 66 -0.88 2.04 -1.69
C VAL A 66 -1.21 3.31 -2.49
N THR A 67 -2.45 3.75 -2.39
CA THR A 67 -2.95 4.91 -3.12
C THR A 67 -3.41 5.99 -2.16
N CYS A 68 -3.03 7.24 -2.43
CA CYS A 68 -3.55 8.38 -1.68
C CYS A 68 -4.99 8.67 -2.11
N LEU A 69 -5.97 8.46 -1.23
CA LEU A 69 -7.39 8.71 -1.46
C LEU A 69 -7.85 9.96 -0.69
N PRO A 70 -9.06 10.49 -0.96
CA PRO A 70 -9.60 11.64 -0.24
C PRO A 70 -9.69 11.46 1.28
N ASN A 71 -9.82 10.21 1.72
CA ASN A 71 -9.95 9.85 3.14
C ASN A 71 -8.61 9.37 3.75
N GLY A 72 -7.48 9.60 3.06
CA GLY A 72 -6.16 9.10 3.44
C GLY A 72 -5.70 7.92 2.58
N TRP A 73 -4.75 7.13 3.08
CA TRP A 73 -4.18 6.01 2.32
C TRP A 73 -5.15 4.83 2.15
N SER A 74 -5.14 4.21 0.97
CA SER A 74 -6.11 3.17 0.58
C SER A 74 -6.01 1.86 1.37
N ALA A 75 -4.82 1.51 1.83
CA ALA A 75 -4.55 0.30 2.58
C ALA A 75 -3.55 0.62 3.70
N GLN A 76 -3.68 -0.10 4.81
CA GLN A 76 -2.66 -0.14 5.85
C GLN A 76 -1.75 -1.33 5.52
N PRO A 77 -0.57 -1.10 4.92
CA PRO A 77 0.31 -2.17 4.50
C PRO A 77 0.91 -2.87 5.71
N ILE A 78 0.65 -4.17 5.82
CA ILE A 78 1.19 -5.02 6.88
C ILE A 78 2.25 -5.92 6.26
N CYS A 79 3.47 -5.84 6.79
CA CYS A 79 4.55 -6.77 6.48
C CYS A 79 4.63 -7.81 7.59
N ILE A 80 4.25 -9.05 7.28
CA ILE A 80 4.33 -10.20 8.19
C ILE A 80 5.62 -10.97 7.96
N THR A 81 6.07 -11.74 8.94
CA THR A 81 7.27 -12.57 8.80
C THR A 81 7.13 -13.46 7.56
N ALA A 82 8.16 -13.47 6.71
CA ALA A 82 8.12 -14.18 5.44
C ALA A 82 7.78 -15.66 5.63
N CYS A 83 8.30 -16.29 6.69
CA CYS A 83 7.96 -17.67 7.06
C CYS A 83 6.45 -17.89 7.23
N ILE A 84 5.70 -16.93 7.79
CA ILE A 84 4.23 -17.01 7.92
C ILE A 84 3.54 -16.75 6.58
N ALA A 85 4.01 -15.76 5.80
CA ALA A 85 3.47 -15.48 4.47
C ALA A 85 3.62 -16.67 3.50
N PHE A 86 4.76 -17.37 3.56
CA PHE A 86 5.02 -18.58 2.78
C PHE A 86 4.12 -19.76 3.18
N LEU A 87 3.73 -19.85 4.46
CA LEU A 87 2.76 -20.87 4.92
C LEU A 87 1.35 -20.58 4.37
N ALA A 88 0.96 -19.31 4.24
CA ALA A 88 -0.35 -18.93 3.66
C ALA A 88 -0.47 -19.26 2.16
N HIS A 89 0.66 -19.25 1.42
CA HIS A 89 0.68 -19.54 -0.03
C HIS A 89 0.95 -21.01 -0.41
N THR A 90 1.11 -21.93 0.56
CA THR A 90 1.30 -23.38 0.31
C THR A 90 2.35 -23.71 -0.76
N GLN A 91 3.61 -23.32 -0.58
CA GLN A 91 4.70 -24.02 -1.27
C GLN A 91 5.07 -25.29 -0.51
N LYS A 92 4.29 -26.37 -0.73
CA LYS A 92 4.73 -27.72 -0.38
C LYS A 92 5.87 -28.12 -1.32
N SER A 93 7.12 -27.91 -0.92
CA SER A 93 8.25 -28.53 -1.64
C SER A 93 8.38 -29.99 -1.20
N CYS A 94 8.05 -30.92 -2.08
CA CYS A 94 8.25 -32.37 -1.88
C CYS A 94 9.69 -32.74 -2.28
N ILE A 95 10.59 -32.96 -1.31
CA ILE A 95 11.86 -33.65 -1.60
C ILE A 95 11.56 -35.15 -1.68
N ARG A 96 11.73 -35.76 -2.86
CA ARG A 96 11.63 -37.22 -3.04
C ARG A 96 12.79 -37.90 -2.30
N ARG A 97 12.55 -38.44 -1.11
CA ARG A 97 13.51 -39.31 -0.41
C ARG A 97 12.91 -40.72 -0.34
N GLY A 98 13.05 -41.50 -1.41
CA GLY A 98 12.55 -42.88 -1.47
C GLY A 98 11.21 -43.08 -2.16
N ARG A 99 10.79 -44.36 -2.23
CA ARG A 99 9.63 -44.87 -2.98
C ARG A 99 8.38 -44.72 -2.09
N ASN A 100 7.75 -43.54 -2.15
CA ASN A 100 6.38 -43.21 -1.68
C ASN A 100 6.23 -42.34 -0.40
N GLU A 101 7.27 -41.63 0.03
CA GLU A 101 7.20 -40.72 1.18
C GLU A 101 7.61 -39.28 0.78
N CYS A 102 6.66 -38.34 0.83
CA CYS A 102 6.94 -36.90 0.75
C CYS A 102 7.09 -36.37 2.19
N LEU A 103 8.29 -35.94 2.56
CA LEU A 103 8.44 -35.10 3.76
C LEU A 103 7.91 -33.70 3.41
N ILE A 104 6.87 -33.26 4.12
CA ILE A 104 6.49 -31.85 4.10
C ILE A 104 7.55 -31.11 4.93
N LEU A 105 8.49 -30.46 4.26
CA LEU A 105 9.37 -29.50 4.93
C LEU A 105 8.57 -28.22 5.15
N ASN A 106 8.30 -27.90 6.41
CA ASN A 106 7.97 -26.54 6.79
C ASN A 106 9.27 -25.76 6.66
N PHE A 107 9.47 -25.05 5.56
CA PHE A 107 10.60 -24.14 5.43
C PHE A 107 10.31 -22.89 6.27
N CYS A 108 10.81 -22.94 7.50
CA CYS A 108 11.37 -21.84 8.27
C CYS A 108 12.83 -22.26 8.52
#